data_AF-A0AAE1SBN5-F1
#
_entry.id   AF-A0AAE1SBN5-F1
#
_cell.length_a   1.000
_cell.length_b   1.000
_cell.length_c   1.000
_cell.angle_alpha   90.00
_cell.angle_beta   90.00
_cell.angle_gamma   90.00
#
_symmetry.space_group_name_H-M   'P 1'
#
loop_
_entity.id
_entity.type
_entity.pdbx_description
1 polymer ?
#
loop_
_entity_poly.entity_id
_entity_poly.type
_entity_poly.pdbx_seq_one_letter_code
_entity_poly.pdbx_strand_id
1 'polypeptide(L)'
;MIFTFYKAQGYAVGSSLVEEDKLDLATSLMENAKTKGVSLLLPTNVVTVDKFAADANSKIVLASEIPDGWMGLDIGPDAIKSFGS
;
A
#
# COMPACT_ATOMS: atom_id res chain seq x y z
N MET A 1 -2.99 1.25 -7.06
CA MET A 1 -3.29 2.58 -6.46
C MET A 1 -2.63 2.79 -5.09
N ILE A 2 -2.94 2.04 -4.02
CA ILE A 2 -2.31 2.31 -2.69
C ILE A 2 -0.79 2.16 -2.70
N PHE A 3 -0.25 1.21 -3.47
CA PHE A 3 1.20 1.01 -3.58
C PHE A 3 1.92 2.19 -4.27
N THR A 4 1.21 2.95 -5.11
CA THR A 4 1.73 4.22 -5.65
C THR A 4 1.95 5.24 -4.53
N PHE A 5 1.03 5.33 -3.56
CA PHE A 5 1.19 6.19 -2.38
C PHE A 5 2.32 5.70 -1.47
N TYR A 6 2.42 4.39 -1.22
CA TYR A 6 3.51 3.84 -0.41
C TYR A 6 4.88 4.05 -1.06
N LYS A 7 4.98 3.85 -2.38
CA LYS A 7 6.21 4.14 -3.11
C LYS A 7 6.55 5.62 -3.08
N ALA A 8 5.56 6.50 -3.21
CA ALA A 8 5.73 7.96 -3.05
C ALA A 8 6.18 8.36 -1.63
N GLN A 9 5.82 7.59 -0.60
CA GLN A 9 6.33 7.75 0.77
C GLN A 9 7.75 7.17 0.98
N GLY A 10 8.32 6.51 -0.03
CA GLY A 10 9.64 5.89 0.02
C GLY A 10 9.64 4.44 0.53
N TYR A 11 8.48 3.79 0.67
CA TYR A 11 8.41 2.39 1.07
C TYR A 11 8.74 1.45 -0.09
N ALA A 12 9.38 0.33 0.25
CA ALA A 12 9.49 -0.81 -0.67
C ALA A 12 8.11 -1.46 -0.83
N VAL A 13 7.72 -1.73 -2.07
CA VAL A 13 6.41 -2.31 -2.41
C VAL A 13 6.52 -3.63 -3.16
N GLY A 14 7.73 -4.23 -3.18
CA GLY A 14 8.01 -5.47 -3.89
C GLY A 14 7.58 -5.41 -5.35
N SER A 15 6.85 -6.43 -5.80
CA SER A 15 6.27 -6.54 -7.15
C SER A 15 4.82 -6.04 -7.22
N SER A 16 4.36 -5.26 -6.24
CA SER A 16 3.01 -4.71 -6.25
C SER A 16 2.82 -3.71 -7.39
N LEU A 17 1.58 -3.61 -7.89
CA LEU A 17 1.27 -2.73 -9.02
C LEU A 17 1.37 -1.24 -8.63
N VAL A 18 2.28 -0.53 -9.31
CA VAL A 18 2.52 0.90 -9.14
C VAL A 18 2.34 1.65 -10.45
N GLU A 19 1.73 2.83 -10.35
CA GLU A 19 1.64 3.80 -11.45
C GLU A 19 2.82 4.77 -11.36
N GLU A 20 3.95 4.41 -11.97
CA GLU A 20 5.22 5.15 -11.86
C GLU A 20 5.10 6.61 -12.34
N ASP A 21 4.27 6.87 -13.34
CA ASP A 21 4.00 8.21 -13.89
C ASP A 21 3.16 9.10 -12.95
N LYS A 22 2.62 8.53 -11.86
CA LYS A 22 1.76 9.23 -10.91
C LYS A 22 2.37 9.41 -9.52
N LEU A 23 3.67 9.13 -9.35
CA LEU A 23 4.33 9.30 -8.04
C LEU A 23 4.29 10.76 -7.58
N ASP A 24 4.59 11.71 -8.46
CA ASP A 24 4.54 13.15 -8.12
C ASP A 24 3.11 13.59 -7.75
N LEU A 25 2.11 13.08 -8.48
CA LEU A 25 0.71 13.33 -8.17
C LEU A 25 0.36 12.78 -6.78
N ALA A 26 0.74 11.54 -6.47
CA ALA A 26 0.48 10.92 -5.17
C ALA A 26 1.11 11.73 -4.02
N THR A 27 2.37 12.17 -4.18
CA THR A 27 3.05 13.06 -3.22
C THR A 27 2.27 14.35 -3.01
N SER A 28 1.89 15.03 -4.10
CA SER A 28 1.12 16.28 -4.02
C SER A 28 -0.23 16.11 -3.33
N LEU A 29 -0.91 14.97 -3.51
CA LEU A 29 -2.20 14.70 -2.87
C LEU A 29 -2.05 14.50 -1.36
N MET A 30 -0.98 13.82 -0.93
CA MET A 30 -0.68 13.65 0.49
C MET A 30 -0.36 15.00 1.17
N GLU A 31 0.44 15.84 0.53
CA GLU A 31 0.74 17.19 1.02
C GLU A 31 -0.48 18.09 1.08
N ASN A 32 -1.34 18.03 0.06
CA ASN A 32 -2.60 18.77 0.01
C ASN A 32 -3.55 18.33 1.13
N ALA A 33 -3.67 17.03 1.38
CA ALA A 33 -4.48 16.50 2.47
C ALA A 33 -3.97 17.03 3.82
N LYS A 34 -2.65 16.97 4.06
CA LYS A 34 -2.01 17.52 5.27
C LYS A 34 -2.29 19.02 5.44
N THR A 35 -2.11 19.81 4.38
CA THR A 35 -2.34 21.27 4.39
C THR A 35 -3.79 21.63 4.69
N LYS A 36 -4.73 20.83 4.19
CA LYS A 36 -6.17 21.03 4.40
C LYS A 36 -6.69 20.42 5.71
N GLY A 37 -5.83 19.80 6.51
CA GLY A 37 -6.25 19.08 7.72
C GLY A 37 -7.15 17.87 7.44
N VAL A 38 -7.10 17.31 6.23
CA VAL A 38 -7.84 16.11 5.85
C VAL A 38 -7.02 14.88 6.23
N SER A 39 -7.64 13.97 6.98
CA SER A 39 -7.03 12.67 7.29
C SER A 39 -7.08 11.75 6.06
N LEU A 40 -5.94 11.60 5.39
CA LEU A 40 -5.78 10.62 4.32
C LEU A 40 -5.43 9.26 4.94
N LEU A 41 -6.42 8.37 5.03
CA LEU A 41 -6.23 7.02 5.56
C LEU A 41 -5.63 6.11 4.49
N LEU A 42 -4.51 5.45 4.84
CA LEU A 42 -3.91 4.38 4.05
C LEU A 42 -3.77 3.12 4.92
N PRO A 43 -3.98 1.91 4.36
CA PRO A 43 -3.81 0.65 5.08
C PRO A 43 -2.45 0.49 5.78
N THR A 44 -2.44 0.18 7.08
CA THR A 44 -1.18 -0.03 7.83
C THR A 44 -0.54 -1.39 7.56
N ASN A 45 -1.35 -2.39 7.21
CA ASN A 45 -0.89 -3.71 6.80
C ASN A 45 -1.65 -4.21 5.56
N VAL A 46 -1.01 -5.16 4.88
CA VAL A 46 -1.47 -5.72 3.61
C VAL A 46 -1.30 -7.23 3.60
N VAL A 47 -2.17 -7.92 2.87
CA VAL A 47 -2.00 -9.32 2.48
C VAL A 47 -1.15 -9.34 1.22
N THR A 48 -0.01 -10.04 1.29
CA THR A 48 0.93 -10.21 0.19
C THR A 48 1.00 -11.66 -0.26
N VAL A 49 1.26 -11.86 -1.54
CA VAL A 49 1.51 -13.18 -2.15
C VAL A 49 2.83 -13.21 -2.91
N ASP A 50 3.41 -14.40 -3.06
CA ASP A 50 4.64 -14.62 -3.83
C ASP A 50 4.40 -14.76 -5.35
N LYS A 51 3.17 -15.09 -5.76
CA LYS A 51 2.76 -15.18 -7.17
C LYS A 51 1.28 -14.90 -7.35
N PHE A 52 0.88 -14.49 -8.55
CA PHE A 52 -0.52 -14.32 -8.92
C PHE A 52 -1.15 -15.66 -9.34
N ALA A 53 -1.45 -16.52 -8.37
CA ALA A 53 -2.06 -17.84 -8.59
C ALA A 53 -2.90 -18.29 -7.39
N ALA A 54 -3.80 -19.25 -7.60
CA ALA A 54 -4.66 -19.78 -6.54
C ALA A 54 -3.91 -20.56 -5.45
N ASP A 55 -2.73 -21.09 -5.79
CA ASP A 55 -1.83 -21.86 -4.91
C ASP A 55 -0.65 -21.02 -4.40
N ALA A 56 -0.75 -19.70 -4.44
CA ALA A 56 0.27 -18.80 -3.95
C ALA A 56 0.44 -18.90 -2.43
N ASN A 57 1.67 -18.72 -1.95
CA ASN A 57 1.91 -18.51 -0.54
C ASN A 57 1.45 -17.10 -0.18
N SER A 58 0.78 -16.95 0.96
CA SER A 58 0.33 -15.65 1.44
C SER A 58 0.86 -15.33 2.84
N LYS A 59 1.04 -14.05 3.11
CA LYS A 59 1.33 -13.54 4.47
C LYS A 59 0.87 -12.12 4.63
N ILE A 60 0.60 -11.74 5.87
CA ILE A 60 0.28 -10.37 6.26
C ILE A 60 1.59 -9.69 6.68
N VAL A 61 1.83 -8.49 6.15
CA VAL A 61 2.99 -7.66 6.49
C VAL A 61 2.56 -6.22 6.69
N LEU A 62 3.39 -5.43 7.39
CA LEU A 62 3.22 -3.98 7.41
C LEU A 62 3.42 -3.40 6.01
N ALA A 63 2.73 -2.31 5.69
CA ALA A 63 2.87 -1.65 4.39
C ALA A 63 4.31 -1.17 4.09
N SER A 64 5.10 -0.93 5.14
CA SER A 64 6.53 -0.55 5.06
C SER A 64 7.49 -1.74 4.95
N GLU A 65 7.00 -2.98 5.02
CA GLU A 65 7.80 -4.20 5.12
C GLU A 65 7.44 -5.23 4.04
N ILE A 66 6.94 -4.78 2.89
CA ILE A 66 6.61 -5.66 1.76
C ILE A 66 7.92 -6.25 1.21
N PRO A 67 8.11 -7.58 1.24
CA PRO A 67 9.34 -8.19 0.78
C PRO A 67 9.51 -8.10 -0.74
N ASP A 68 10.76 -8.11 -1.18
CA ASP A 68 11.09 -8.13 -2.60
C ASP A 68 10.51 -9.36 -3.30
N GLY A 69 9.96 -9.17 -4.51
CA GLY A 69 9.28 -10.23 -5.27
C GLY A 69 7.85 -10.56 -4.81
N TRP A 70 7.41 -10.07 -3.65
CA TRP A 70 6.03 -10.25 -3.18
C TRP A 70 5.14 -9.09 -3.64
N MET A 71 3.85 -9.36 -3.83
CA MET A 71 2.88 -8.35 -4.24
C MET A 71 1.68 -8.32 -3.31
N GLY A 72 1.23 -7.12 -2.95
CA GLY A 72 0.02 -6.95 -2.16
C GLY A 72 -1.24 -7.08 -3.03
N LEU A 73 -2.20 -7.87 -2.56
CA LEU A 73 -3.48 -8.11 -3.26
C LEU A 73 -4.71 -7.70 -2.43
N ASP A 74 -4.56 -7.54 -1.12
CA ASP A 74 -5.64 -7.11 -0.24
C ASP A 74 -5.09 -6.32 0.96
N ILE A 75 -5.97 -5.63 1.67
CA ILE A 75 -5.66 -4.98 2.95
C ILE A 75 -5.62 -6.01 4.08
N GLY A 76 -4.75 -5.79 5.05
CA GLY A 76 -4.65 -6.68 6.21
C GLY A 76 -5.75 -6.39 7.27
N PRO A 77 -5.84 -7.25 8.30
CA PRO A 77 -6.90 -7.17 9.31
C PRO A 77 -6.91 -5.88 10.13
N ASP A 78 -5.75 -5.26 10.37
CA ASP A 78 -5.70 -4.01 11.13
C ASP A 78 -6.24 -2.85 10.29
N ALA A 79 -5.92 -2.83 8.99
CA ALA A 79 -6.49 -1.87 8.05
C ALA A 79 -8.01 -2.04 7.91
N ILE A 80 -8.52 -3.28 7.85
CA ILE A 80 -9.97 -3.56 7.85
C ILE A 80 -10.62 -2.95 9.09
N LYS A 81 -10.03 -3.17 10.27
CA LYS A 81 -10.54 -2.61 11.53
C LYS A 81 -10.54 -1.08 11.53
N SER A 82 -9.48 -0.45 11.02
CA SER A 82 -9.37 1.01 10.93
C SER A 82 -10.33 1.64 9.90
N PHE A 83 -10.75 0.90 8.88
CA PHE A 83 -11.62 1.41 7.81
C PHE A 83 -13.10 1.12 8.07
N GLY A 84 -13.40 0.08 8.86
CA GLY A 84 -14.77 -0.26 9.25
C GLY A 84 -15.30 0.50 10.47
N SER A 85 -14.48 1.38 11.06
CA SER A 85 -14.83 2.20 12.23
C SER A 85 -15.47 3.53 11.88
#